data_AF-A0A948I211-F1
#
_entry.id   AF-A0A948I211-F1
#
_cell.length_a   1.000
_cell.length_b   1.000
_cell.length_c   1.000
_cell.angle_alpha   90.00
_cell.angle_beta   90.00
_cell.angle_gamma   90.00
#
_symmetry.space_group_name_H-M   'P 1'
#
loop_
_entity.id
_entity.type
_entity.pdbx_description
1 polymer ?
#
loop_
_entity_poly.entity_id
_entity_poly.type
_entity_poly.pdbx_seq_one_letter_code
_entity_poly.pdbx_strand_id
1 'polypeptide(L)' 'ERGFAPVRESWLADAAGKGEEIEVRLPDRVLKGVFADLDEDGALLLETVQGRQRIAAGDVYLRPSAS' A
#
# COMPACT_ATOMS: atom_id res chain seq x y z
N GLU A 1 19.68 4.05 16.14
CA GLU A 1 18.38 4.73 16.34
C GLU A 1 17.26 3.81 15.86
N ARG A 2 16.16 3.67 16.60
CA ARG A 2 14.99 2.92 16.12
C ARG A 2 14.24 3.86 15.17
N GLY A 3 14.52 3.75 13.87
CA GLY A 3 13.98 4.61 12.81
C GLY A 3 12.46 4.43 12.61
N PHE A 4 12.00 4.36 11.36
CA PHE A 4 10.58 4.29 11.02
C PHE A 4 9.87 2.98 11.46
N ALA A 5 10.63 1.94 11.83
CA ALA A 5 10.11 0.60 12.16
C ALA A 5 8.97 0.56 13.22
N PRO A 6 9.10 1.15 14.43
CA PRO A 6 8.01 1.16 15.41
C PRO A 6 6.79 1.98 14.97
N VAL A 7 6.97 3.01 14.14
CA VAL A 7 5.86 3.81 13.59
C VAL A 7 5.14 3.04 12.49
N ARG A 8 5.89 2.31 11.65
CA ARG A 8 5.38 1.45 10.59
C ARG A 8 4.48 0.35 11.14
N GLU A 9 4.90 -0.34 12.20
CA GLU A 9 4.09 -1.42 12.80
C GLU A 9 2.76 -0.90 13.34
N SER A 10 2.76 0.23 14.06
CA SER A 10 1.52 0.84 14.57
C SER A 10 0.62 1.35 13.44
N TRP A 11 1.20 1.96 12.39
CA TRP A 11 0.42 2.47 11.27
C TRP A 11 -0.20 1.34 10.43
N LEU A 12 0.52 0.24 10.23
CA LEU A 12 0.02 -0.94 9.52
C LEU A 12 -1.05 -1.70 10.30
N ALA A 13 -1.08 -1.61 11.63
CA ALA A 13 -2.10 -2.24 12.46
C ALA A 13 -3.48 -1.58 12.27
N ASP A 14 -3.49 -0.26 12.01
CA ASP A 14 -4.71 0.54 11.82
C ASP A 14 -4.96 0.94 10.35
N ALA A 15 -4.09 0.52 9.42
CA ALA A 15 -4.18 0.91 8.01
C ALA A 15 -5.41 0.29 7.34
N ALA A 16 -6.41 1.12 7.06
CA ALA A 16 -7.54 0.75 6.23
C ALA A 16 -7.05 0.28 4.84
N GLY A 17 -7.55 -0.88 4.39
CA GLY A 17 -7.22 -1.47 3.09
C GLY A 17 -6.03 -2.43 3.07
N LYS A 18 -5.28 -2.63 4.16
CA LYS A 18 -4.21 -3.64 4.20
C LYS A 18 -4.81 -5.04 4.01
N GLY A 19 -4.28 -5.78 3.03
CA GLY A 19 -4.81 -7.08 2.63
C GLY A 19 -6.02 -7.03 1.71
N GLU A 20 -6.55 -5.83 1.40
CA GLU A 20 -7.66 -5.63 0.47
C GLU A 20 -7.17 -5.12 -0.90
N GLU A 21 -8.03 -5.23 -1.92
CA GLU A 21 -7.77 -4.66 -3.24
C GLU A 21 -7.93 -3.13 -3.21
N ILE A 22 -6.88 -2.42 -3.59
CA ILE A 22 -6.84 -0.97 -3.69
C ILE A 22 -6.52 -0.52 -5.13
N GLU A 23 -6.83 0.74 -5.43
CA GLU A 23 -6.39 1.42 -6.65
C GLU A 23 -5.35 2.48 -6.30
N VAL A 24 -4.20 2.47 -6.99
CA VAL A 24 -3.14 3.45 -6.82
C VAL A 24 -3.01 4.25 -8.11
N ARG A 25 -3.16 5.57 -8.03
CA ARG A 25 -3.01 6.47 -9.17
C ARG A 25 -1.64 7.12 -9.14
N LEU A 26 -0.90 6.91 -10.21
CA LEU A 26 0.38 7.55 -10.51
C LEU A 26 0.19 8.58 -11.62
N PRO A 27 1.13 9.50 -11.85
CA PRO A 27 1.01 10.53 -12.89
C PRO A 27 0.76 9.96 -14.29
N ASP A 28 1.34 8.79 -14.59
CA ASP A 28 1.31 8.16 -15.91
C ASP A 28 0.36 6.96 -16.01
N ARG A 29 -0.06 6.37 -14.89
CA ARG A 29 -0.82 5.12 -14.90
C ARG A 29 -1.63 4.87 -13.64
N VAL A 30 -2.59 3.97 -13.75
CA VAL A 30 -3.37 3.45 -12.62
C VAL A 30 -3.01 1.99 -12.41
N LEU A 31 -2.67 1.63 -11.17
CA LEU A 31 -2.37 0.28 -10.75
C LEU A 31 -3.48 -0.24 -9.83
N LYS A 32 -3.81 -1.52 -9.98
CA LYS A 32 -4.77 -2.22 -9.13
C LYS A 32 -4.12 -3.48 -8.57
N GLY A 33 -4.35 -3.73 -7.29
CA GLY A 33 -3.76 -4.87 -6.61
C GLY A 33 -4.06 -4.86 -5.12
N VAL A 34 -3.51 -5.85 -4.42
CA VAL A 34 -3.67 -5.99 -2.98
C VAL A 34 -2.61 -5.17 -2.26
N PHE A 35 -3.02 -4.33 -1.30
CA PHE A 35 -2.08 -3.65 -0.40
C PHE A 35 -1.43 -4.70 0.51
N ALA A 36 -0.23 -5.14 0.15
CA ALA A 36 0.46 -6.18 0.90
C ALA A 36 1.18 -5.63 2.12
N ASP A 37 2.00 -4.57 1.93
CA ASP A 37 2.78 -3.99 3.03
C ASP A 37 3.37 -2.63 2.66
N LEU A 38 4.02 -1.96 3.62
CA LEU A 38 4.98 -0.89 3.34
C LEU A 38 6.40 -1.46 3.48
N ASP A 39 7.40 -1.03 2.72
CA ASP A 39 8.78 -1.43 2.98
C ASP A 39 9.46 -0.60 4.10
N GLU A 40 10.77 -0.78 4.28
CA GLU A 40 11.56 -0.09 5.32
C GLU A 40 11.68 1.43 5.08
N ASP A 41 11.54 1.88 3.83
CA ASP A 41 11.51 3.29 3.44
C ASP A 41 10.08 3.88 3.49
N GLY A 42 9.08 3.05 3.80
CA GLY A 42 7.66 3.44 3.80
C GLY A 42 7.02 3.41 2.41
N ALA A 43 7.63 2.78 1.41
CA ALA A 43 7.03 2.63 0.09
C ALA A 43 5.94 1.54 0.10
N LEU A 44 4.83 1.78 -0.60
CA LEU A 44 3.74 0.82 -0.77
C LEU A 44 4.19 -0.37 -1.61
N LEU A 45 3.99 -1.56 -1.08
CA LEU A 45 4.15 -2.83 -1.76
C LEU A 45 2.76 -3.34 -2.17
N LEU A 46 2.49 -3.25 -3.48
CA LEU A 46 1.21 -3.63 -4.09
C LEU A 46 1.38 -4.95 -4.85
N GLU A 47 0.64 -5.98 -4.48
CA GLU A 47 0.60 -7.24 -5.23
C GLU A 47 -0.39 -7.11 -6.38
N THR A 48 0.12 -7.10 -7.61
CA THR A 48 -0.70 -7.00 -8.83
C THR A 48 -0.68 -8.32 -9.59
N VAL A 49 -1.55 -8.47 -10.59
CA VAL A 49 -1.54 -9.64 -11.50
C VAL A 49 -0.24 -9.78 -12.31
N GLN A 50 0.53 -8.71 -12.43
CA GLN A 50 1.83 -8.68 -13.10
C GLN A 50 3.00 -8.89 -12.12
N GLY A 51 2.70 -9.12 -10.83
CA GLY A 51 3.65 -9.26 -9.74
C GLY A 51 3.70 -8.05 -8.82
N ARG A 52 4.61 -8.10 -7.85
CA ARG A 52 4.77 -7.09 -6.80
C ARG A 52 5.32 -5.78 -7.36
N GLN A 53 4.65 -4.68 -7.07
CA GLN A 53 5.03 -3.32 -7.45
C GLN A 53 5.38 -2.51 -6.21
N ARG A 54 6.53 -1.83 -6.25
CA ARG A 54 6.97 -0.89 -5.21
C ARG A 54 6.63 0.54 -5.63
N ILE A 55 5.85 1.24 -4.81
CA ILE A 55 5.32 2.57 -5.11
C ILE A 55 5.72 3.53 -3.99
N ALA A 56 6.60 4.47 -4.29
CA ALA A 56 7.08 5.45 -3.32
C ALA A 56 6.08 6.59 -3.05
N ALA A 57 5.29 6.96 -4.07
CA ALA A 57 4.29 8.02 -3.97
C ALA A 57 3.17 7.81 -4.99
N GLY A 58 1.95 8.18 -4.60
CA GLY A 58 0.75 8.08 -5.43
C GLY A 58 -0.50 8.26 -4.57
N ASP A 59 -1.63 8.50 -5.22
CA ASP A 59 -2.91 8.59 -4.54
C ASP A 59 -3.52 7.20 -4.38
N VAL A 60 -3.87 6.84 -3.14
CA VAL A 60 -4.47 5.55 -2.81
C VAL A 60 -5.98 5.70 -2.64
N TYR A 61 -6.73 4.92 -3.40
CA TYR A 61 -8.17 4.81 -3.31
C TYR A 61 -8.54 3.42 -2.78
N LEU A 62 -9.12 3.41 -1.59
CA LEU A 62 -9.69 2.21 -0.99
C LEU A 62 -11.02 1.91 -1.67
N ARG A 63 -11.26 0.65 -2.04
CA ARG A 63 -12.62 0.25 -2.40
C ARG A 63 -13.44 0.16 -1.11
N PRO A 64 -14.72 0.57 -1.13
CA PRO A 64 -15.60 0.23 -0.03
C PRO A 64 -15.62 -1.29 0.09
N SER A 65 -15.28 -1.82 1.27
CA SER A 65 -15.38 -3.24 1.55
C SER A 65 -16.80 -3.68 1.21
N ALA A 66 -16.95 -4.64 0.29
CA ALA A 66 -18.25 -5.24 0.02
C ALA A 66 -18.70 -5.93 1.32
N SER A 67 -19.77 -5.41 1.93
CA SER A 67 -20.43 -6.03 3.08
C SER A 67 -20.97 -7.43 2.75
#